data_AF-A0A537Q7V1-F1
#
_entry.id   AF-A0A537Q7V1-F1
#
_cell.length_a   1.000
_cell.length_b   1.000
_cell.length_c   1.000
_cell.angle_alpha   90.00
_cell.angle_beta   90.00
_cell.angle_gamma   90.00
#
_symmetry.space_group_name_H-M   'P 1'
#
loop_
_entity.id
_entity.type
_entity.pdbx_description
1 polymer ?
#
loop_
_entity_poly.entity_id
_entity_poly.type
_entity_poly.pdbx_seq_one_letter_code
_entity_poly.pdbx_strand_id
1 'polypeptide(L)'
;AARQLYPDRQFLHADGLQQGRRTGAHDPYPRREGRVSPRHGPLYRSARQPRCDDRGFRRRDAGCQRRRSRPVPALVRAGRHPRGHDRGPLGQEVEKLRAQRCAEGAADARSGGEVADMLIPLAMGLLGRNGTELPTRLEAESESVKGTRVLALAEARETFRFVEVPEPPVPSLLRGFSAPVKLKDVPLDRLKFLAINDPEPFARWEAGQQVATRILLDGVEALRRGSIPQPLDPDLVTAMRRTLADADRDPAFAAEALTLPSETFLADQLAVVDVDAIHASRESTRAELGRALSMELAGAYVGLADSGPYQIDGTSIGRRTLRNACLAYLAAADPERGAALAKAQFDARANMTNVLAALAVLVELDRPERPAALARFFAAWSHDELVIDKWFALQARSSLPATPRRVRDLTRHPAFERKNPNRVRALVGAFTQGNQLRFHDASGAGYAFLADEVITLDPGNPTLAARLVQPLGTWRRHDPARQALMQHQLERILGIPDLSKNTYEMVAKSLA
;
A
#
# COMPACT_ATOMS: atom_id res chain seq x y z
N ALA A 1 9.38 6.02 1.45
CA ALA A 1 9.04 5.37 2.72
C ALA A 1 7.62 4.77 2.71
N ALA A 2 6.55 5.56 2.52
CA ALA A 2 5.17 5.06 2.50
C ALA A 2 4.93 3.83 1.60
N ARG A 3 5.45 3.85 0.37
CA ARG A 3 5.39 2.72 -0.59
C ARG A 3 6.05 1.42 -0.11
N GLN A 4 7.01 1.48 0.81
CA GLN A 4 7.68 0.30 1.37
C GLN A 4 6.87 -0.32 2.52
N LEU A 5 6.11 0.50 3.25
CA LEU A 5 5.29 0.05 4.37
C LEU A 5 3.92 -0.48 3.92
N TYR A 6 3.35 0.07 2.85
CA TYR A 6 2.02 -0.29 2.34
C TYR A 6 2.09 -0.52 0.82
N PRO A 7 2.57 -1.70 0.37
CA PRO A 7 2.82 -1.99 -1.05
C PRO A 7 1.55 -2.04 -1.90
N ASP A 8 0.39 -2.35 -1.30
CA ASP A 8 -0.90 -2.48 -2.02
C ASP A 8 -1.49 -1.16 -2.49
N ARG A 9 -0.91 -0.01 -2.10
CA ARG A 9 -1.38 1.33 -2.49
C ARG A 9 -1.09 1.70 -3.95
N GLN A 10 -0.56 0.79 -4.77
CA GLN A 10 0.02 1.11 -6.08
C GLN A 10 -0.94 1.19 -7.27
N PHE A 11 -2.22 0.87 -7.13
CA PHE A 11 -2.98 0.47 -8.33
C PHE A 11 -3.63 1.58 -9.18
N LEU A 12 -3.53 2.86 -8.81
CA LEU A 12 -4.04 3.95 -9.69
C LEU A 12 -2.94 4.80 -10.36
N HIS A 13 -1.68 4.70 -9.95
CA HIS A 13 -0.65 5.66 -10.37
C HIS A 13 0.61 5.09 -11.03
N ALA A 14 0.84 3.76 -11.03
CA ALA A 14 2.15 3.22 -11.42
C ALA A 14 2.25 2.63 -12.85
N ASP A 15 1.19 2.04 -13.42
CA ASP A 15 1.34 1.25 -14.67
C ASP A 15 1.34 2.07 -15.98
N GLY A 16 1.42 3.40 -15.90
CA GLY A 16 1.46 4.28 -17.08
C GLY A 16 2.82 4.87 -17.44
N LEU A 17 3.88 4.69 -16.64
CA LEU A 17 5.08 5.54 -16.73
C LEU A 17 6.41 4.83 -17.04
N GLN A 18 6.45 3.50 -17.20
CA GLN A 18 7.72 2.81 -17.53
C GLN A 18 7.79 2.08 -18.87
N GLN A 19 6.76 2.11 -19.73
CA GLN A 19 6.84 1.50 -21.08
C GLN A 19 6.29 2.38 -22.21
N GLY A 20 6.37 3.70 -22.07
CA GLY A 20 6.12 4.63 -23.17
C GLY A 20 7.41 5.28 -23.66
N ARG A 21 7.80 4.97 -24.90
CA ARG A 21 8.93 5.53 -25.70
C ARG A 21 10.27 4.77 -25.66
N ARG A 22 10.34 3.71 -26.47
CA ARG A 22 11.46 3.53 -27.39
C ARG A 22 10.95 3.69 -28.82
N THR A 23 10.66 4.93 -29.20
CA THR A 23 10.59 5.33 -30.61
C THR A 23 11.93 5.98 -30.93
N GLY A 24 12.82 5.21 -31.55
CA GLY A 24 14.09 5.68 -32.09
C GLY A 24 14.34 4.89 -33.36
N ALA A 25 14.31 5.59 -34.49
CA ALA A 25 14.35 5.07 -35.84
C ALA A 25 15.54 4.13 -36.10
N HIS A 26 15.29 3.13 -36.94
CA HIS A 26 16.29 2.42 -37.70
C HIS A 26 17.11 3.41 -38.54
N ASP A 27 18.44 3.35 -38.43
CA ASP A 27 19.34 3.74 -39.52
C ASP A 27 20.54 2.76 -39.56
N PRO A 28 20.84 2.10 -40.70
CA PRO A 28 21.84 1.05 -40.79
C PRO A 28 23.11 1.54 -41.49
N TYR A 29 24.29 1.43 -40.88
CA TYR A 29 25.57 1.63 -41.59
C TYR A 29 26.73 0.88 -40.90
N PRO A 30 27.86 0.62 -41.60
CA PRO A 30 28.21 -0.72 -42.04
C PRO A 30 29.49 -1.25 -41.36
N ARG A 31 29.80 -2.52 -41.61
CA ARG A 31 31.09 -3.13 -41.30
C ARG A 31 32.25 -2.30 -41.89
N ARG A 32 33.20 -1.92 -41.05
CA ARG A 32 34.58 -1.64 -41.46
C ARG A 32 35.55 -2.35 -40.53
N GLU A 33 36.26 -3.30 -41.11
CA GLU A 33 37.46 -3.93 -40.59
C GLU A 33 38.58 -2.88 -40.44
N GLY A 34 39.31 -2.94 -39.33
CA GLY A 34 40.36 -1.97 -39.02
C GLY A 34 41.34 -2.50 -37.97
N ARG A 35 42.33 -3.28 -38.45
CA ARG A 35 43.68 -3.58 -37.94
C ARG A 35 43.98 -3.31 -36.45
N VAL A 36 44.25 -4.40 -35.73
CA VAL A 36 44.95 -4.42 -34.43
C VAL A 36 46.46 -4.28 -34.64
N SER A 37 47.10 -3.34 -33.95
CA SER A 37 48.57 -3.24 -33.85
C SER A 37 49.07 -4.12 -32.68
N PRO A 38 50.11 -4.96 -32.84
CA PRO A 38 50.49 -5.95 -31.84
C PRO A 38 51.70 -5.49 -31.02
N ARG A 39 51.53 -4.61 -30.03
CA ARG A 39 52.51 -4.45 -28.95
C ARG A 39 51.80 -4.11 -27.65
N HIS A 40 52.08 -4.95 -26.63
CA HIS A 40 51.64 -4.90 -25.23
C HIS A 40 50.35 -5.70 -24.97
N GLY A 41 50.55 -6.98 -24.62
CA GLY A 41 49.48 -7.89 -24.21
C GLY A 41 48.86 -7.47 -22.87
N PRO A 42 47.55 -7.73 -22.65
CA PRO A 42 46.96 -7.57 -21.34
C PRO A 42 46.53 -8.91 -20.73
N LEU A 43 47.00 -9.12 -19.51
CA LEU A 43 46.37 -9.92 -18.46
C LEU A 43 44.85 -9.72 -18.43
N TYR A 44 44.08 -10.61 -19.04
CA TYR A 44 42.64 -10.70 -18.80
C TYR A 44 42.38 -11.65 -17.62
N ARG A 45 42.45 -11.08 -16.40
CA ARG A 45 41.81 -11.68 -15.23
C ARG A 45 40.29 -11.67 -15.44
N SER A 46 39.68 -12.81 -15.15
CA SER A 46 38.24 -13.09 -15.07
C SER A 46 37.34 -11.87 -14.83
N ALA A 47 36.38 -11.63 -15.73
CA ALA A 47 35.23 -10.79 -15.45
C ALA A 47 34.39 -11.46 -14.34
N ARG A 48 34.60 -11.07 -13.08
CA ARG A 48 33.67 -11.41 -11.99
C ARG A 48 32.40 -10.60 -12.18
N GLN A 49 31.27 -11.27 -12.37
CA GLN A 49 29.95 -10.64 -12.17
C GLN A 49 29.87 -10.18 -10.71
N PRO A 50 29.71 -8.88 -10.45
CA PRO A 50 29.72 -8.38 -9.08
C PRO A 50 28.50 -8.89 -8.32
N ARG A 51 28.73 -9.57 -7.20
CA ARG A 51 27.67 -9.98 -6.26
C ARG A 51 27.29 -8.78 -5.39
N CYS A 52 26.18 -8.85 -4.66
CA CYS A 52 25.75 -7.79 -3.73
C CYS A 52 26.87 -7.38 -2.75
N ASP A 53 27.76 -8.31 -2.39
CA ASP A 53 28.90 -8.08 -1.51
C ASP A 53 29.94 -7.12 -2.11
N ASP A 54 30.12 -7.12 -3.44
CA ASP A 54 31.12 -6.30 -4.13
C ASP A 54 30.72 -4.81 -4.17
N ARG A 55 29.42 -4.50 -4.16
CA ARG A 55 28.93 -3.11 -4.05
C ARG A 55 29.12 -2.53 -2.65
N GLY A 56 29.09 -3.38 -1.63
CA GLY A 56 29.42 -3.01 -0.25
C GLY A 56 30.89 -2.65 -0.07
N PHE A 57 31.79 -3.13 -0.94
CA PHE A 57 33.23 -2.88 -0.87
C PHE A 57 33.58 -1.46 -1.35
N ARG A 58 32.99 -0.96 -2.45
CA ARG A 58 33.30 0.39 -2.97
C ARG A 58 32.89 1.55 -2.06
N ARG A 59 31.99 1.33 -1.10
CA ARG A 59 31.64 2.34 -0.09
C ARG A 59 32.56 2.32 1.14
N ARG A 60 33.42 1.29 1.31
CA ARG A 60 34.33 1.19 2.47
C ARG A 60 35.50 2.14 2.39
N ASP A 61 35.94 2.49 1.18
CA ASP A 61 37.09 3.37 0.96
C ASP A 61 36.78 4.87 1.17
N ALA A 62 35.50 5.23 1.36
CA ALA A 62 35.07 6.62 1.57
C ALA A 62 34.56 6.90 3.00
N GLY A 63 34.65 5.94 3.92
CA GLY A 63 34.20 6.12 5.30
C GLY A 63 33.98 4.78 5.99
N CYS A 64 34.73 4.56 7.07
CA CYS A 64 34.75 3.31 7.81
C CYS A 64 33.36 2.98 8.40
N GLN A 65 32.63 2.04 7.78
CA GLN A 65 31.41 1.44 8.34
C GLN A 65 31.46 -0.09 8.20
N ARG A 66 31.25 -0.79 9.32
CA ARG A 66 31.21 -2.26 9.39
C ARG A 66 30.01 -2.85 8.62
N ARG A 67 30.12 -4.16 8.32
CA ARG A 67 29.27 -4.97 7.43
C ARG A 67 27.78 -4.61 7.50
N ARG A 68 27.17 -4.27 6.36
CA ARG A 68 25.71 -4.19 6.21
C ARG A 68 25.15 -5.61 6.04
N SER A 69 24.43 -6.09 7.05
CA SER A 69 23.64 -7.33 6.98
C SER A 69 22.35 -7.09 6.18
N ARG A 70 21.75 -8.17 5.66
CA ARG A 70 20.45 -8.14 4.99
C ARG A 70 19.35 -7.62 5.94
N PRO A 71 18.34 -6.91 5.44
CA PRO A 71 17.27 -6.38 6.28
C PRO A 71 16.51 -7.53 6.94
N VAL A 72 16.51 -7.54 8.26
CA VAL A 72 15.64 -8.36 9.11
C VAL A 72 14.85 -7.39 10.00
N PRO A 73 13.54 -7.56 10.17
CA PRO A 73 12.75 -6.67 11.02
C PRO A 73 13.28 -6.74 12.47
N ALA A 74 13.88 -5.64 12.92
CA ALA A 74 14.13 -5.41 14.33
C ALA A 74 12.93 -4.65 14.93
N LEU A 75 12.82 -4.72 16.24
CA LEU A 75 11.70 -4.17 16.98
C LEU A 75 12.23 -3.12 17.94
N VAL A 76 11.62 -1.93 17.96
CA VAL A 76 12.06 -0.84 18.84
C VAL A 76 10.92 -0.47 19.77
N ARG A 77 11.19 -0.48 21.08
CA ARG A 77 10.24 -0.09 22.14
C ARG A 77 10.73 1.18 22.81
N ALA A 78 9.84 2.15 23.04
CA ALA A 78 10.14 3.34 23.83
C ALA A 78 9.52 3.23 25.23
N GLY A 79 10.35 3.27 26.27
CA GLY A 79 9.92 3.20 27.67
C GLY A 79 9.05 4.39 28.11
N ARG A 80 8.35 4.23 29.25
CA ARG A 80 7.60 5.30 29.93
C ARG A 80 8.48 6.04 30.93
N HIS A 81 8.13 7.30 31.18
CA HIS A 81 8.62 8.10 32.29
C HIS A 81 8.38 7.35 33.63
N PRO A 82 9.38 7.18 34.51
CA PRO A 82 9.13 6.73 35.88
C PRO A 82 8.31 7.80 36.60
N ARG A 83 7.12 7.47 37.12
CA ARG A 83 6.25 8.42 37.82
C ARG A 83 7.02 9.09 38.97
N GLY A 84 7.20 10.40 38.88
CA GLY A 84 7.82 11.22 39.92
C GLY A 84 7.75 12.70 39.53
N HIS A 85 7.33 13.54 40.46
CA HIS A 85 7.11 14.98 40.27
C HIS A 85 8.38 15.83 40.13
N ASP A 86 9.53 15.21 39.84
CA ASP A 86 10.82 15.89 39.89
C ASP A 86 11.32 16.35 38.52
N ARG A 87 11.94 17.53 38.52
CA ARG A 87 12.71 18.15 37.42
C ARG A 87 14.04 17.40 37.15
N GLY A 88 14.01 16.07 37.17
CA GLY A 88 15.16 15.20 36.90
C GLY A 88 15.34 14.91 35.41
N PRO A 89 16.53 14.41 34.99
CA PRO A 89 16.81 14.12 33.59
C PRO A 89 15.90 13.02 33.05
N LEU A 90 15.28 13.29 31.91
CA LEU A 90 14.33 12.40 31.23
C LEU A 90 15.09 11.27 30.53
N GLY A 91 15.00 10.06 31.08
CA GLY A 91 15.47 8.84 30.42
C GLY A 91 14.44 8.34 29.41
N GLN A 92 14.85 8.14 28.16
CA GLN A 92 14.11 7.27 27.24
C GLN A 92 14.88 5.96 27.08
N GLU A 93 14.30 4.88 27.60
CA GLU A 93 14.77 3.54 27.27
C GLU A 93 14.28 3.18 25.88
N VAL A 94 15.22 2.80 25.00
CA VAL A 94 14.91 2.33 23.66
C VAL A 94 15.37 0.88 23.55
N GLU A 95 14.43 -0.05 23.68
CA GLU A 95 14.76 -1.48 23.65
C GLU A 95 14.71 -2.00 22.20
N LYS A 96 15.81 -2.59 21.71
CA LYS A 96 15.84 -3.32 20.44
C LYS A 96 15.45 -4.78 20.72
N LEU A 97 14.17 -5.13 20.61
CA LEU A 97 13.79 -6.53 20.74
C LEU A 97 14.40 -7.31 19.56
N ARG A 98 15.11 -8.38 19.93
CA ARG A 98 15.82 -9.32 19.04
C ARG A 98 14.96 -9.58 17.79
N ALA A 99 15.59 -9.56 16.62
CA ALA A 99 14.94 -9.80 15.35
C ALA A 99 14.06 -11.07 15.41
N GLN A 100 12.75 -10.88 15.38
CA GLN A 100 11.83 -11.99 15.24
C GLN A 100 11.81 -12.37 13.77
N ARG A 101 12.04 -13.65 13.46
CA ARG A 101 11.65 -14.19 12.15
C ARG A 101 10.17 -13.87 11.98
N CYS A 102 9.79 -13.16 10.93
CA CYS A 102 8.44 -13.24 10.42
C CYS A 102 8.26 -14.68 9.93
N ALA A 103 7.85 -15.58 10.82
CA ALA A 103 7.33 -16.86 10.43
C ALA A 103 5.84 -16.66 10.15
N GLU A 104 5.54 -16.16 8.95
CA GLU A 104 4.25 -16.31 8.28
C GLU A 104 4.42 -15.74 6.86
N GLY A 105 4.45 -16.63 5.87
CA GLY A 105 4.43 -16.25 4.44
C GLY A 105 5.61 -16.68 3.57
N ALA A 106 6.59 -17.44 4.07
CA ALA A 106 7.62 -18.06 3.21
C ALA A 106 8.02 -19.43 3.75
N ALA A 107 7.33 -20.47 3.30
CA ALA A 107 7.81 -21.84 3.39
C ALA A 107 9.06 -22.01 2.48
N ASP A 108 10.22 -21.49 2.91
CA ASP A 108 11.57 -22.02 2.62
C ASP A 108 12.74 -21.20 3.22
N ALA A 109 12.67 -20.85 4.50
CA ALA A 109 13.82 -20.27 5.22
C ALA A 109 14.28 -21.15 6.39
N ARG A 110 14.52 -22.44 6.12
CA ARG A 110 15.29 -23.33 7.02
C ARG A 110 16.79 -23.08 6.88
N SER A 111 17.26 -21.95 7.37
CA SER A 111 18.67 -21.79 7.76
C SER A 111 18.75 -21.29 9.20
N GLY A 112 19.28 -22.14 10.07
CA GLY A 112 19.42 -21.93 11.51
C GLY A 112 20.63 -21.08 11.89
N GLY A 113 20.82 -19.92 11.23
CA GLY A 113 21.88 -18.97 11.63
C GLY A 113 21.42 -18.05 12.76
N GLU A 114 22.30 -17.77 13.72
CA GLU A 114 22.14 -16.69 14.70
C GLU A 114 21.95 -15.35 13.97
N VAL A 115 20.96 -14.56 14.40
CA VAL A 115 20.76 -13.20 13.87
C VAL A 115 21.78 -12.29 14.52
N ALA A 116 22.84 -11.94 13.78
CA ALA A 116 23.84 -10.99 14.23
C ALA A 116 23.23 -9.60 14.52
N ASP A 117 23.73 -8.94 15.57
CA ASP A 117 23.30 -7.59 15.93
C ASP A 117 23.55 -6.61 14.79
N MET A 118 22.48 -6.01 14.29
CA MET A 118 22.53 -4.99 13.25
C MET A 118 22.52 -3.60 13.86
N LEU A 119 23.36 -2.70 13.33
CA LEU A 119 23.30 -1.28 13.62
C LEU A 119 22.02 -0.68 13.03
N ILE A 120 21.17 -0.10 13.88
CA ILE A 120 19.91 0.54 13.47
C ILE A 120 20.05 2.05 13.66
N PRO A 121 20.10 2.85 12.57
CA PRO A 121 19.97 4.29 12.67
C PRO A 121 18.52 4.65 12.97
N LEU A 122 18.25 5.20 14.15
CA LEU A 122 16.93 5.64 14.59
C LEU A 122 16.87 7.17 14.59
N ALA A 123 16.33 7.75 13.53
CA ALA A 123 16.00 9.17 13.49
C ALA A 123 14.80 9.48 14.39
N MET A 124 14.90 10.52 15.20
CA MET A 124 13.90 10.92 16.18
C MET A 124 13.87 12.42 16.44
N GLY A 125 12.79 12.87 17.07
CA GLY A 125 12.66 14.20 17.68
C GLY A 125 11.89 14.13 19.00
N LEU A 126 12.06 15.13 19.85
CA LEU A 126 11.25 15.32 21.05
C LEU A 126 10.29 16.47 20.81
N LEU A 127 9.00 16.24 21.05
CA LEU A 127 7.96 17.24 20.85
C LEU A 127 7.41 17.72 22.18
N GLY A 128 7.21 19.02 22.29
CA GLY A 128 6.48 19.64 23.38
C GLY A 128 4.98 19.38 23.31
N ARG A 129 4.22 19.89 24.28
CA ARG A 129 2.76 19.64 24.39
C ARG A 129 1.95 20.13 23.20
N ASN A 130 2.50 21.06 22.41
CA ASN A 130 1.84 21.65 21.25
C ASN A 130 2.46 21.19 19.90
N GLY A 131 3.34 20.18 19.93
CA GLY A 131 4.07 19.73 18.73
C GLY A 131 5.32 20.53 18.40
N THR A 132 5.69 21.52 19.23
CA THR A 132 6.92 22.28 19.07
C THR A 132 8.14 21.38 19.26
N GLU A 133 9.08 21.42 18.32
CA GLU A 133 10.31 20.64 18.45
C GLU A 133 11.16 21.16 19.60
N LEU A 134 11.48 20.26 20.53
CA LEU A 134 12.37 20.53 21.65
C LEU A 134 13.81 20.19 21.24
N PRO A 135 14.80 21.01 21.64
CA PRO A 135 16.20 20.66 21.46
C PRO A 135 16.52 19.34 22.16
N THR A 136 17.37 18.53 21.53
CA THR A 136 17.83 17.26 22.08
C THR A 136 19.29 17.38 22.47
N ARG A 137 19.66 17.05 23.71
CA ARG A 137 21.05 16.95 24.16
C ARG A 137 21.22 15.66 24.95
N LEU A 138 22.14 14.78 24.54
CA LEU A 138 22.46 13.60 25.36
C LEU A 138 23.32 14.05 26.54
N GLU A 139 23.25 13.33 27.65
CA GLU A 139 24.08 13.60 28.83
C GLU A 139 25.59 13.64 28.53
N ALA A 140 26.05 12.80 27.60
CA ALA A 140 27.45 12.72 27.17
C ALA A 140 27.86 13.81 26.14
N GLU A 141 26.95 14.71 25.74
CA GLU A 141 27.18 15.72 24.71
C GLU A 141 27.15 17.14 25.29
N SER A 142 28.04 18.00 24.78
CA SER A 142 28.09 19.42 25.13
C SER A 142 27.09 20.28 24.36
N GLU A 143 26.71 19.87 23.14
CA GLU A 143 25.85 20.65 22.26
C GLU A 143 24.44 20.05 22.12
N SER A 144 23.45 20.93 21.97
CA SER A 144 22.09 20.52 21.65
C SER A 144 21.87 20.47 20.14
N VAL A 145 21.11 19.47 19.70
CA VAL A 145 20.66 19.31 18.31
C VAL A 145 19.21 19.77 18.20
N LYS A 146 18.95 20.70 17.29
CA LYS A 146 17.59 21.14 16.94
C LYS A 146 16.99 20.24 15.87
N GLY A 147 15.69 19.93 16.00
CA GLY A 147 14.96 19.11 15.04
C GLY A 147 15.30 17.62 15.12
N THR A 148 15.57 16.99 13.98
CA THR A 148 15.77 15.53 13.91
C THR A 148 17.19 15.12 14.29
N ARG A 149 17.30 14.20 15.25
CA ARG A 149 18.53 13.54 15.71
C ARG A 149 18.53 12.07 15.30
N VAL A 150 19.68 11.52 14.91
CA VAL A 150 19.84 10.08 14.63
C VAL A 150 20.58 9.40 15.76
N LEU A 151 19.93 8.44 16.41
CA LEU A 151 20.54 7.55 17.39
C LEU A 151 21.07 6.28 16.70
N ALA A 152 22.23 5.78 17.12
CA ALA A 152 22.87 4.61 16.53
C ALA A 152 22.72 3.42 17.48
N LEU A 153 21.65 2.62 17.30
CA LEU A 153 21.39 1.46 18.15
C LEU A 153 22.26 0.29 17.67
N ALA A 154 23.31 -0.02 18.41
CA ALA A 154 24.23 -1.12 18.11
C ALA A 154 23.84 -2.39 18.88
N GLU A 155 23.56 -2.25 20.18
CA GLU A 155 23.28 -3.33 21.11
C GLU A 155 21.81 -3.75 21.11
N ALA A 156 21.51 -4.89 21.74
CA ALA A 156 20.14 -5.37 21.92
C ALA A 156 19.31 -4.48 22.86
N ARG A 157 19.94 -3.80 23.82
CA ARG A 157 19.27 -2.85 24.71
C ARG A 157 20.18 -1.66 24.92
N GLU A 158 19.68 -0.47 24.67
CA GLU A 158 20.40 0.78 24.90
C GLU A 158 19.49 1.80 25.58
N THR A 159 20.09 2.67 26.38
CA THR A 159 19.37 3.76 27.04
C THR A 159 20.01 5.08 26.67
N PHE A 160 19.19 6.01 26.19
CA PHE A 160 19.61 7.36 25.84
C PHE A 160 18.99 8.33 26.83
N ARG A 161 19.83 9.03 27.59
CA ARG A 161 19.37 10.05 28.55
C ARG A 161 19.47 11.42 27.93
N PHE A 162 18.34 12.11 27.85
CA PHE A 162 18.28 13.50 27.38
C PHE A 162 18.25 14.46 28.56
N VAL A 163 19.07 15.50 28.48
CA VAL A 163 19.20 16.54 29.50
C VAL A 163 18.67 17.87 28.96
N GLU A 164 18.36 18.81 29.84
CA GLU A 164 17.84 20.15 29.50
C GLU A 164 16.55 20.15 28.66
N VAL A 165 15.70 19.14 28.87
CA VAL A 165 14.40 19.06 28.24
C VAL A 165 13.40 19.86 29.08
N PRO A 166 12.84 20.99 28.59
CA PRO A 166 12.14 21.98 29.40
C PRO A 166 10.77 21.53 29.91
N GLU A 167 10.16 20.53 29.27
CA GLU A 167 8.87 19.95 29.64
C GLU A 167 8.79 18.47 29.26
N PRO A 168 7.86 17.66 29.83
CA PRO A 168 7.70 16.26 29.46
C PRO A 168 7.43 16.09 27.95
N PRO A 169 8.33 15.44 27.19
CA PRO A 169 8.24 15.39 25.73
C PRO A 169 7.42 14.19 25.24
N VAL A 170 6.85 14.34 24.05
CA VAL A 170 6.35 13.22 23.24
C VAL A 170 7.42 12.83 22.21
N PRO A 171 7.96 11.61 22.24
CA PRO A 171 8.93 11.18 21.24
C PRO A 171 8.27 10.90 19.89
N SER A 172 8.83 11.50 18.84
CA SER A 172 8.62 11.14 17.44
C SER A 172 9.78 10.25 17.00
N LEU A 173 9.51 8.96 16.78
CA LEU A 173 10.53 7.96 16.48
C LEU A 173 10.43 7.48 15.04
N LEU A 174 11.55 6.95 14.54
CA LEU A 174 11.67 6.40 13.19
C LEU A 174 11.31 7.41 12.09
N ARG A 175 11.64 8.69 12.32
CA ARG A 175 11.44 9.79 11.37
C ARG A 175 12.07 9.47 10.03
N GLY A 176 11.38 9.87 8.96
CA GLY A 176 11.80 9.60 7.58
C GLY A 176 12.01 8.11 7.25
N PHE A 177 11.47 7.18 8.04
CA PHE A 177 11.71 5.74 7.92
C PHE A 177 13.20 5.38 7.93
N SER A 178 13.92 5.96 8.89
CA SER A 178 15.38 5.85 9.04
C SER A 178 15.91 4.40 9.07
N ALA A 179 15.09 3.43 9.48
CA ALA A 179 15.40 2.01 9.38
C ALA A 179 14.15 1.15 9.06
N PRO A 180 14.30 0.00 8.38
CA PRO A 180 13.20 -0.91 8.08
C PRO A 180 12.84 -1.79 9.29
N VAL A 181 12.37 -1.16 10.36
CA VAL A 181 12.05 -1.79 11.65
C VAL A 181 10.60 -1.50 12.05
N LYS A 182 10.01 -2.32 12.92
CA LYS A 182 8.66 -2.07 13.45
C LYS A 182 8.77 -1.47 14.85
N LEU A 183 8.07 -0.36 15.09
CA LEU A 183 7.88 0.16 16.44
C LEU A 183 6.84 -0.72 17.15
N LYS A 184 7.12 -1.10 18.40
CA LYS A 184 6.18 -1.86 19.25
C LYS A 184 5.69 -1.02 20.43
N ASP A 185 4.51 -1.38 20.93
CA ASP A 185 3.90 -0.85 22.15
C ASP A 185 3.72 0.67 22.18
N VAL A 186 3.54 1.30 21.02
CA VAL A 186 3.28 2.75 20.95
C VAL A 186 1.85 3.02 21.46
N PRO A 187 1.68 3.79 22.55
CA PRO A 187 0.35 4.08 23.10
C PRO A 187 -0.53 4.82 22.08
N LEU A 188 -1.83 4.53 22.08
CA LEU A 188 -2.77 5.16 21.14
C LEU A 188 -2.79 6.68 21.27
N ASP A 189 -2.81 7.22 22.49
CA ASP A 189 -2.78 8.67 22.73
C ASP A 189 -1.52 9.34 22.16
N ARG A 190 -0.38 8.64 22.19
CA ARG A 190 0.86 9.12 21.55
C ARG A 190 0.69 9.17 20.03
N LEU A 191 0.15 8.13 19.42
CA LEU A 191 -0.07 8.10 17.97
C LEU A 191 -1.03 9.20 17.53
N LYS A 192 -2.13 9.40 18.25
CA LYS A 192 -3.10 10.48 18.00
C LYS A 192 -2.42 11.84 18.09
N PHE A 193 -1.64 12.07 19.14
CA PHE A 193 -0.87 13.28 19.30
C PHE A 193 0.06 13.54 18.11
N LEU A 194 0.82 12.52 17.68
CA LEU A 194 1.77 12.63 16.57
C LEU A 194 1.04 12.86 15.23
N ALA A 195 -0.07 12.17 14.98
CA ALA A 195 -0.89 12.35 13.78
C ALA A 195 -1.41 13.78 13.62
N ILE A 196 -1.64 14.48 14.73
CA ILE A 196 -2.15 15.86 14.76
C ILE A 196 -1.01 16.89 14.75
N ASN A 197 0.06 16.64 15.50
CA ASN A 197 1.02 17.66 15.90
C ASN A 197 2.47 17.44 15.43
N ASP A 198 2.84 16.28 14.89
CA ASP A 198 4.23 16.05 14.50
C ASP A 198 4.59 16.91 13.28
N PRO A 199 5.64 17.75 13.37
CA PRO A 199 6.09 18.56 12.25
C PRO A 199 6.81 17.73 11.17
N GLU A 200 7.27 16.52 11.47
CA GLU A 200 7.90 15.65 10.47
C GLU A 200 6.81 14.93 9.65
N PRO A 201 6.71 15.17 8.33
CA PRO A 201 5.60 14.66 7.52
C PRO A 201 5.45 13.14 7.57
N PHE A 202 6.55 12.39 7.47
CA PHE A 202 6.48 10.94 7.46
C PHE A 202 6.01 10.38 8.81
N ALA A 203 6.54 10.87 9.93
CA ALA A 203 6.09 10.45 11.26
C ALA A 203 4.63 10.82 11.53
N ARG A 204 4.18 12.02 11.11
CA ARG A 204 2.77 12.45 11.18
C ARG A 204 1.86 11.48 10.39
N TRP A 205 2.25 11.19 9.15
CA TRP A 205 1.53 10.24 8.29
C TRP A 205 1.48 8.83 8.88
N GLU A 206 2.61 8.28 9.30
CA GLU A 206 2.70 6.92 9.85
C GLU A 206 1.87 6.78 11.14
N ALA A 207 1.92 7.79 12.01
CA ALA A 207 1.08 7.82 13.20
C ALA A 207 -0.42 7.84 12.83
N GLY A 208 -0.81 8.64 11.84
CA GLY A 208 -2.17 8.65 11.30
C GLY A 208 -2.59 7.30 10.73
N GLN A 209 -1.70 6.61 10.01
CA GLN A 209 -1.95 5.27 9.49
C GLN A 209 -2.15 4.24 10.60
N GLN A 210 -1.35 4.30 11.67
CA GLN A 210 -1.51 3.40 12.81
C GLN A 210 -2.80 3.66 13.60
N VAL A 211 -3.19 4.94 13.78
CA VAL A 211 -4.48 5.30 14.38
C VAL A 211 -5.63 4.76 13.55
N ALA A 212 -5.65 5.04 12.24
CA ALA A 212 -6.69 4.55 11.33
C ALA A 212 -6.76 3.02 11.33
N THR A 213 -5.61 2.33 11.31
CA THR A 213 -5.56 0.86 11.35
C THR A 213 -6.21 0.31 12.63
N ARG A 214 -5.90 0.88 13.80
CA ARG A 214 -6.46 0.43 15.08
C ARG A 214 -7.98 0.63 15.12
N ILE A 215 -8.45 1.81 14.74
CA ILE A 215 -9.89 2.12 14.68
C ILE A 215 -10.63 1.16 13.76
N LEU A 216 -10.08 0.90 12.57
CA LEU A 216 -10.69 -0.01 11.60
C LEU A 216 -10.76 -1.45 12.12
N LEU A 217 -9.69 -1.94 12.76
CA LEU A 217 -9.66 -3.27 13.36
C LEU A 217 -10.58 -3.40 14.59
N ASP A 218 -10.68 -2.36 15.42
CA ASP A 218 -11.66 -2.31 16.52
C ASP A 218 -13.10 -2.36 15.98
N GLY A 219 -13.37 -1.68 14.85
CA GLY A 219 -14.65 -1.76 14.15
C GLY A 219 -14.94 -3.16 13.58
N VAL A 220 -13.96 -3.82 12.98
CA VAL A 220 -14.07 -5.22 12.53
C VAL A 220 -14.45 -6.14 13.70
N GLU A 221 -13.77 -5.97 14.83
CA GLU A 221 -13.95 -6.81 16.01
C GLU A 221 -15.30 -6.53 16.71
N ALA A 222 -15.80 -5.28 16.67
CA ALA A 222 -17.16 -4.98 17.09
C ALA A 222 -18.22 -5.66 16.20
N LEU A 223 -18.08 -5.58 14.87
CA LEU A 223 -19.00 -6.18 13.91
C LEU A 223 -19.05 -7.71 14.05
N ARG A 224 -17.90 -8.37 14.26
CA ARG A 224 -17.82 -9.81 14.51
C ARG A 224 -18.61 -10.26 15.73
N ARG A 225 -18.66 -9.43 16.77
CA ARG A 225 -19.46 -9.67 17.98
C ARG A 225 -20.93 -9.27 17.82
N GLY A 226 -21.37 -8.86 16.64
CA GLY A 226 -22.71 -8.31 16.41
C GLY A 226 -22.97 -7.01 17.19
N SER A 227 -21.92 -6.29 17.58
CA SER A 227 -22.00 -5.02 18.29
C SER A 227 -21.89 -3.84 17.34
N ILE A 228 -22.45 -2.70 17.73
CA ILE A 228 -22.31 -1.45 16.97
C ILE A 228 -20.86 -0.94 17.16
N PRO A 229 -20.12 -0.64 16.07
CA PRO A 229 -18.81 0.00 16.16
C PRO A 229 -18.85 1.30 16.97
N GLN A 230 -17.73 1.63 17.61
CA GLN A 230 -17.61 2.91 18.31
C GLN A 230 -17.72 4.08 17.30
N PRO A 231 -18.24 5.25 17.74
CA PRO A 231 -18.24 6.44 16.90
C PRO A 231 -16.83 6.80 16.42
N LEU A 232 -16.74 7.42 15.23
CA LEU A 232 -15.48 7.90 14.69
C LEU A 232 -14.69 8.74 15.70
N ASP A 233 -13.40 8.42 15.81
CA ASP A 233 -12.49 9.10 16.72
C ASP A 233 -12.29 10.57 16.32
N PRO A 234 -12.58 11.54 17.21
CA PRO A 234 -12.46 12.97 16.88
C PRO A 234 -11.00 13.40 16.61
N ASP A 235 -10.01 12.68 17.14
CA ASP A 235 -8.60 12.97 16.89
C ASP A 235 -8.21 12.61 15.46
N LEU A 236 -8.78 11.54 14.89
CA LEU A 236 -8.57 11.19 13.49
C LEU A 236 -9.17 12.24 12.55
N VAL A 237 -10.38 12.73 12.86
CA VAL A 237 -11.00 13.85 12.14
C VAL A 237 -10.11 15.09 12.20
N THR A 238 -9.59 15.40 13.39
CA THR A 238 -8.71 16.55 13.61
C THR A 238 -7.39 16.43 12.82
N ALA A 239 -6.78 15.24 12.79
CA ALA A 239 -5.57 14.97 12.02
C ALA A 239 -5.80 15.16 10.50
N MET A 240 -6.89 14.62 9.97
CA MET A 240 -7.24 14.76 8.55
C MET A 240 -7.63 16.20 8.20
N ARG A 241 -8.33 16.92 9.09
CA ARG A 241 -8.61 18.35 8.92
C ARG A 241 -7.33 19.19 8.82
N ARG A 242 -6.35 18.94 9.71
CA ARG A 242 -5.05 19.63 9.64
C ARG A 242 -4.30 19.31 8.35
N THR A 243 -4.36 18.06 7.91
CA THR A 243 -3.76 17.64 6.63
C THR A 243 -4.41 18.36 5.44
N LEU A 244 -5.73 18.52 5.44
CA LEU A 244 -6.44 19.31 4.43
C LEU A 244 -6.08 20.80 4.49
N ALA A 245 -5.93 21.37 5.68
CA ALA A 245 -5.52 22.77 5.85
C ALA A 245 -4.09 23.03 5.35
N ASP A 246 -3.20 22.04 5.46
CA ASP A 246 -1.81 22.10 4.96
C ASP A 246 -1.68 21.69 3.49
N ALA A 247 -2.78 21.31 2.82
CA ALA A 247 -2.74 20.64 1.52
C ALA A 247 -2.06 21.45 0.40
N ASP A 248 -2.14 22.78 0.45
CA ASP A 248 -1.50 23.63 -0.57
C ASP A 248 0.04 23.55 -0.53
N ARG A 249 0.62 23.18 0.61
CA ARG A 249 2.08 23.02 0.76
C ARG A 249 2.58 21.75 0.10
N ASP A 250 1.85 20.66 0.27
CA ASP A 250 2.17 19.36 -0.32
C ASP A 250 0.89 18.55 -0.60
N PRO A 251 0.26 18.75 -1.78
CA PRO A 251 -0.96 18.04 -2.14
C PRO A 251 -0.75 16.52 -2.27
N ALA A 252 0.45 16.09 -2.64
CA ALA A 252 0.76 14.67 -2.79
C ALA A 252 0.80 13.97 -1.43
N PHE A 253 1.46 14.61 -0.44
CA PHE A 253 1.43 14.17 0.95
C PHE A 253 0.00 14.12 1.49
N ALA A 254 -0.77 15.19 1.29
CA ALA A 254 -2.14 15.26 1.78
C ALA A 254 -3.01 14.13 1.21
N ALA A 255 -2.89 13.83 -0.10
CA ALA A 255 -3.63 12.72 -0.70
C ALA A 255 -3.27 11.36 -0.09
N GLU A 256 -1.98 11.11 0.16
CA GLU A 256 -1.50 9.88 0.77
C GLU A 256 -1.92 9.75 2.24
N ALA A 257 -1.92 10.86 3.00
CA ALA A 257 -2.34 10.92 4.39
C ALA A 257 -3.85 10.81 4.58
N LEU A 258 -4.63 11.21 3.59
CA LEU A 258 -6.08 10.96 3.59
C LEU A 258 -6.44 9.53 3.20
N THR A 259 -5.51 8.70 2.73
CA THR A 259 -5.84 7.35 2.28
C THR A 259 -5.89 6.37 3.44
N LEU A 260 -7.10 5.85 3.74
CA LEU A 260 -7.28 4.78 4.73
C LEU A 260 -6.49 3.52 4.34
N PRO A 261 -6.04 2.71 5.32
CA PRO A 261 -5.52 1.37 5.06
C PRO A 261 -6.42 0.56 4.10
N SER A 262 -5.80 -0.22 3.21
CA SER A 262 -6.52 -1.07 2.26
C SER A 262 -7.13 -2.28 2.97
N GLU A 263 -8.16 -2.87 2.38
CA GLU A 263 -8.77 -4.11 2.90
C GLU A 263 -7.75 -5.25 2.99
N THR A 264 -6.88 -5.42 1.98
CA THR A 264 -5.79 -6.40 2.00
C THR A 264 -4.82 -6.17 3.16
N PHE A 265 -4.43 -4.90 3.40
CA PHE A 265 -3.56 -4.58 4.52
C PHE A 265 -4.22 -4.89 5.88
N LEU A 266 -5.51 -4.58 6.04
CA LEU A 266 -6.27 -4.91 7.25
C LEU A 266 -6.42 -6.42 7.42
N ALA A 267 -6.68 -7.15 6.34
CA ALA A 267 -6.72 -8.61 6.34
C ALA A 267 -5.39 -9.18 6.84
N ASP A 268 -4.25 -8.66 6.40
CA ASP A 268 -2.90 -9.03 6.86
C ASP A 268 -2.65 -8.79 8.36
N GLN A 269 -3.42 -7.92 9.01
CA GLN A 269 -3.33 -7.73 10.47
C GLN A 269 -4.15 -8.75 11.26
N LEU A 270 -4.98 -9.57 10.60
CA LEU A 270 -5.90 -10.51 11.22
C LEU A 270 -5.43 -11.95 11.05
N ALA A 271 -5.53 -12.73 12.14
CA ALA A 271 -5.25 -14.16 12.11
C ALA A 271 -6.27 -14.93 11.26
N VAL A 272 -7.55 -14.62 11.45
CA VAL A 272 -8.65 -15.07 10.59
C VAL A 272 -9.26 -13.83 9.94
N VAL A 273 -9.36 -13.84 8.61
CA VAL A 273 -9.86 -12.75 7.77
C VAL A 273 -11.38 -12.84 7.69
N ASP A 274 -12.04 -11.73 7.98
CA ASP A 274 -13.47 -11.54 7.80
C ASP A 274 -13.67 -10.39 6.80
N VAL A 275 -13.88 -10.75 5.53
CA VAL A 275 -13.94 -9.80 4.42
C VAL A 275 -15.14 -8.86 4.54
N ASP A 276 -16.25 -9.34 5.10
CA ASP A 276 -17.49 -8.59 5.26
C ASP A 276 -17.32 -7.52 6.34
N ALA A 277 -16.78 -7.89 7.50
CA ALA A 277 -16.51 -6.96 8.59
C ALA A 277 -15.43 -5.93 8.23
N ILE A 278 -14.38 -6.33 7.50
CA ILE A 278 -13.33 -5.41 7.01
C ILE A 278 -13.93 -4.36 6.08
N HIS A 279 -14.69 -4.79 5.07
CA HIS A 279 -15.33 -3.88 4.12
C HIS A 279 -16.30 -2.93 4.82
N ALA A 280 -17.18 -3.45 5.68
CA ALA A 280 -18.17 -2.66 6.40
C ALA A 280 -17.52 -1.61 7.32
N SER A 281 -16.52 -2.00 8.12
CA SER A 281 -15.77 -1.10 9.00
C SER A 281 -15.06 0.02 8.22
N ARG A 282 -14.47 -0.33 7.07
CA ARG A 282 -13.75 0.63 6.22
C ARG A 282 -14.67 1.62 5.55
N GLU A 283 -15.76 1.15 4.94
CA GLU A 283 -16.69 2.03 4.22
C GLU A 283 -17.53 2.88 5.17
N SER A 284 -17.89 2.39 6.36
CA SER A 284 -18.55 3.22 7.39
C SER A 284 -17.62 4.34 7.87
N THR A 285 -16.36 4.02 8.19
CA THR A 285 -15.34 5.00 8.60
C THR A 285 -15.12 6.04 7.52
N ARG A 286 -15.03 5.62 6.26
CA ARG A 286 -14.87 6.51 5.10
C ARG A 286 -16.07 7.45 4.94
N ALA A 287 -17.29 6.95 5.08
CA ALA A 287 -18.50 7.77 5.02
C ALA A 287 -18.61 8.76 6.20
N GLU A 288 -18.26 8.34 7.42
CA GLU A 288 -18.23 9.19 8.61
C GLU A 288 -17.20 10.32 8.48
N LEU A 289 -15.99 10.01 8.01
CA LEU A 289 -14.97 11.01 7.71
C LEU A 289 -15.43 12.00 6.65
N GLY A 290 -16.04 11.50 5.57
CA GLY A 290 -16.56 12.36 4.50
C GLY A 290 -17.68 13.29 4.99
N ARG A 291 -18.53 12.84 5.93
CA ARG A 291 -19.56 13.68 6.57
C ARG A 291 -18.93 14.73 7.49
N ALA A 292 -18.02 14.31 8.37
CA ALA A 292 -17.37 15.17 9.36
C ALA A 292 -16.47 16.25 8.76
N LEU A 293 -15.94 16.02 7.55
CA LEU A 293 -15.04 16.93 6.82
C LEU A 293 -15.67 17.46 5.52
N SER A 294 -17.00 17.39 5.40
CA SER A 294 -17.70 17.64 4.13
C SER A 294 -17.42 19.02 3.55
N MET A 295 -17.33 20.06 4.38
CA MET A 295 -17.03 21.42 3.94
C MET A 295 -15.58 21.56 3.44
N GLU A 296 -14.62 21.04 4.21
CA GLU A 296 -13.19 21.09 3.89
C GLU A 296 -12.88 20.28 2.62
N LEU A 297 -13.46 19.08 2.49
CA LEU A 297 -13.32 18.23 1.32
C LEU A 297 -13.95 18.86 0.07
N ALA A 298 -15.12 19.47 0.19
CA ALA A 298 -15.77 20.17 -0.92
C ALA A 298 -14.95 21.40 -1.36
N GLY A 299 -14.45 22.19 -0.41
CA GLY A 299 -13.58 23.32 -0.68
C GLY A 299 -12.30 22.91 -1.41
N ALA A 300 -11.61 21.88 -0.90
CA ALA A 300 -10.43 21.32 -1.54
C ALA A 300 -10.74 20.77 -2.95
N TYR A 301 -11.83 20.00 -3.12
CA TYR A 301 -12.22 19.45 -4.42
C TYR A 301 -12.42 20.54 -5.49
N VAL A 302 -13.06 21.65 -5.13
CA VAL A 302 -13.28 22.79 -6.03
C VAL A 302 -11.98 23.56 -6.27
N GLY A 303 -11.23 23.90 -5.22
CA GLY A 303 -9.98 24.68 -5.33
C GLY A 303 -8.83 23.94 -6.03
N LEU A 304 -8.88 22.60 -6.05
CA LEU A 304 -7.91 21.76 -6.74
C LEU A 304 -8.26 21.50 -8.20
N ALA A 305 -9.37 22.04 -8.71
CA ALA A 305 -9.71 21.91 -10.12
C ALA A 305 -8.59 22.49 -11.00
N ASP A 306 -8.20 21.71 -12.03
CA ASP A 306 -7.22 22.17 -13.01
C ASP A 306 -7.83 23.32 -13.83
N SER A 307 -7.20 24.50 -13.82
CA SER A 307 -7.62 25.68 -14.60
C SER A 307 -6.70 25.95 -15.80
N GLY A 308 -5.62 25.18 -15.95
CA GLY A 308 -4.60 25.36 -16.98
C GLY A 308 -4.34 24.11 -17.83
N PRO A 309 -3.36 24.15 -18.75
CA PRO A 309 -3.03 23.00 -19.60
C PRO A 309 -2.56 21.80 -18.77
N TYR A 310 -2.85 20.58 -19.23
CA TYR A 310 -2.46 19.36 -18.53
C TYR A 310 -0.94 19.24 -18.39
N GLN A 311 -0.45 19.08 -17.15
CA GLN A 311 0.97 18.91 -16.83
C GLN A 311 1.26 17.57 -16.12
N ILE A 312 2.45 17.04 -16.40
CA ILE A 312 3.00 15.80 -15.80
C ILE A 312 4.20 16.15 -14.91
N ASP A 313 3.96 16.99 -13.91
CA ASP A 313 4.91 17.31 -12.84
C ASP A 313 4.36 16.85 -11.48
N GLY A 314 5.24 16.77 -10.46
CA GLY A 314 4.88 16.27 -9.14
C GLY A 314 3.76 17.05 -8.47
N THR A 315 3.74 18.37 -8.61
CA THR A 315 2.72 19.24 -8.02
C THR A 315 1.36 19.02 -8.68
N SER A 316 1.31 19.02 -10.01
CA SER A 316 0.07 18.80 -10.76
C SER A 316 -0.49 17.38 -10.53
N ILE A 317 0.37 16.37 -10.43
CA ILE A 317 -0.03 15.00 -10.07
C ILE A 317 -0.59 14.97 -8.64
N GLY A 318 0.09 15.60 -7.68
CA GLY A 318 -0.37 15.70 -6.29
C GLY A 318 -1.74 16.35 -6.18
N ARG A 319 -1.95 17.48 -6.85
CA ARG A 319 -3.24 18.20 -6.88
C ARG A 319 -4.37 17.33 -7.40
N ARG A 320 -4.17 16.66 -8.55
CA ARG A 320 -5.18 15.74 -9.11
C ARG A 320 -5.45 14.56 -8.18
N THR A 321 -4.41 14.00 -7.56
CA THR A 321 -4.55 12.88 -6.63
C THR A 321 -5.38 13.28 -5.41
N LEU A 322 -5.08 14.44 -4.80
CA LEU A 322 -5.84 14.96 -3.68
C LEU A 322 -7.29 15.29 -4.05
N ARG A 323 -7.51 15.92 -5.21
CA ARG A 323 -8.85 16.21 -5.71
C ARG A 323 -9.69 14.93 -5.85
N ASN A 324 -9.10 13.88 -6.41
CA ASN A 324 -9.76 12.59 -6.58
C ASN A 324 -10.02 11.88 -5.24
N ALA A 325 -9.12 12.01 -4.27
CA ALA A 325 -9.36 11.52 -2.91
C ALA A 325 -10.53 12.26 -2.24
N CYS A 326 -10.62 13.59 -2.41
CA CYS A 326 -11.75 14.39 -1.91
C CYS A 326 -13.07 13.93 -2.54
N LEU A 327 -13.11 13.74 -3.87
CA LEU A 327 -14.29 13.21 -4.56
C LEU A 327 -14.73 11.86 -4.01
N ALA A 328 -13.79 10.96 -3.73
CA ALA A 328 -14.08 9.66 -3.16
C ALA A 328 -14.72 9.76 -1.77
N TYR A 329 -14.24 10.65 -0.88
CA TYR A 329 -14.86 10.85 0.43
C TYR A 329 -16.24 11.49 0.34
N LEU A 330 -16.40 12.51 -0.53
CA LEU A 330 -17.69 13.16 -0.76
C LEU A 330 -18.74 12.15 -1.25
N ALA A 331 -18.36 11.23 -2.14
CA ALA A 331 -19.24 10.18 -2.62
C ALA A 331 -19.56 9.09 -1.60
N ALA A 332 -18.66 8.80 -0.67
CA ALA A 332 -18.95 7.88 0.44
C ALA A 332 -19.92 8.51 1.46
N ALA A 333 -19.80 9.80 1.70
CA ALA A 333 -20.66 10.53 2.64
C ALA A 333 -22.07 10.78 2.09
N ASP A 334 -22.15 11.11 0.80
CA ASP A 334 -23.40 11.40 0.08
C ASP A 334 -23.31 10.78 -1.32
N PRO A 335 -23.82 9.55 -1.50
CA PRO A 335 -23.78 8.84 -2.78
C PRO A 335 -24.44 9.58 -3.93
N GLU A 336 -25.51 10.33 -3.67
CA GLU A 336 -26.25 11.06 -4.71
C GLU A 336 -25.46 12.28 -5.18
N ARG A 337 -25.02 13.13 -4.25
CA ARG A 337 -24.16 14.27 -4.59
C ARG A 337 -22.83 13.81 -5.19
N GLY A 338 -22.25 12.74 -4.66
CA GLY A 338 -21.03 12.11 -5.15
C GLY A 338 -21.15 11.67 -6.61
N ALA A 339 -22.25 10.99 -6.96
CA ALA A 339 -22.52 10.58 -8.34
C ALA A 339 -22.61 11.79 -9.27
N ALA A 340 -23.31 12.85 -8.88
CA ALA A 340 -23.41 14.07 -9.67
C ALA A 340 -22.03 14.74 -9.89
N LEU A 341 -21.21 14.88 -8.84
CA LEU A 341 -19.86 15.44 -8.92
C LEU A 341 -18.93 14.59 -9.81
N ALA A 342 -18.96 13.27 -9.62
CA ALA A 342 -18.17 12.35 -10.42
C ALA A 342 -18.60 12.38 -11.89
N LYS A 343 -19.91 12.43 -12.16
CA LYS A 343 -20.43 12.55 -13.53
C LYS A 343 -19.97 13.85 -14.20
N ALA A 344 -20.02 14.98 -13.49
CA ALA A 344 -19.52 16.25 -14.00
C ALA A 344 -18.01 16.19 -14.32
N GLN A 345 -17.20 15.61 -13.41
CA GLN A 345 -15.76 15.44 -13.65
C GLN A 345 -15.47 14.49 -14.83
N PHE A 346 -16.24 13.42 -14.97
CA PHE A 346 -16.15 12.48 -16.09
C PHE A 346 -16.48 13.15 -17.43
N ASP A 347 -17.56 13.93 -17.47
CA ASP A 347 -18.04 14.60 -18.69
C ASP A 347 -17.11 15.72 -19.16
N ALA A 348 -16.43 16.39 -18.22
CA ALA A 348 -15.44 17.42 -18.53
C ALA A 348 -14.24 16.87 -19.33
N ARG A 349 -13.96 15.57 -19.26
CA ARG A 349 -12.94 14.87 -20.07
C ARG A 349 -11.55 15.52 -20.10
N ALA A 350 -11.18 16.23 -19.03
CA ALA A 350 -9.95 17.03 -19.00
C ALA A 350 -8.68 16.20 -19.24
N ASN A 351 -8.57 15.02 -18.62
CA ASN A 351 -7.48 14.08 -18.82
C ASN A 351 -7.88 12.68 -18.31
N MET A 352 -7.14 11.65 -18.73
CA MET A 352 -7.44 10.25 -18.39
C MET A 352 -7.38 9.96 -16.87
N THR A 353 -6.55 10.67 -16.10
CA THR A 353 -6.48 10.50 -14.63
C THR A 353 -7.81 10.89 -13.98
N ASN A 354 -8.32 12.07 -14.31
CA ASN A 354 -9.58 12.58 -13.75
C ASN A 354 -10.79 11.78 -14.25
N VAL A 355 -10.78 11.35 -15.53
CA VAL A 355 -11.83 10.49 -16.11
C VAL A 355 -11.89 9.13 -15.41
N LEU A 356 -10.74 8.47 -15.22
CA LEU A 356 -10.70 7.16 -14.53
C LEU A 356 -11.09 7.27 -13.07
N ALA A 357 -10.64 8.31 -12.35
CA ALA A 357 -11.01 8.51 -10.96
C ALA A 357 -12.53 8.76 -10.81
N ALA A 358 -13.11 9.58 -11.68
CA ALA A 358 -14.54 9.81 -11.72
C ALA A 358 -15.33 8.53 -12.07
N LEU A 359 -14.87 7.77 -13.07
CA LEU A 359 -15.50 6.50 -13.44
C LEU A 359 -15.39 5.48 -12.31
N ALA A 360 -14.26 5.42 -11.58
CA ALA A 360 -14.09 4.54 -10.43
C ALA A 360 -15.15 4.84 -9.36
N VAL A 361 -15.38 6.11 -9.03
CA VAL A 361 -16.45 6.50 -8.11
C VAL A 361 -17.82 6.07 -8.62
N LEU A 362 -18.15 6.36 -9.89
CA LEU A 362 -19.45 5.97 -10.46
C LEU A 362 -19.66 4.45 -10.47
N VAL A 363 -18.60 3.66 -10.65
CA VAL A 363 -18.69 2.19 -10.69
C VAL A 363 -18.97 1.56 -9.32
N GLU A 364 -18.63 2.24 -8.22
CA GLU A 364 -18.96 1.83 -6.85
C GLU A 364 -20.38 2.22 -6.41
N LEU A 365 -21.07 3.06 -7.18
CA LEU A 365 -22.39 3.57 -6.82
C LEU A 365 -23.49 2.89 -7.63
N ASP A 366 -24.52 2.35 -6.96
CA ASP A 366 -25.70 1.80 -7.62
C ASP A 366 -26.67 2.92 -8.03
N ARG A 367 -26.27 3.68 -9.05
CA ARG A 367 -26.93 4.91 -9.48
C ARG A 367 -27.08 4.94 -11.02
N PRO A 368 -28.09 5.66 -11.56
CA PRO A 368 -28.40 5.67 -12.99
C PRO A 368 -27.26 6.19 -13.89
N GLU A 369 -26.34 6.97 -13.35
CA GLU A 369 -25.17 7.50 -14.07
C GLU A 369 -24.17 6.39 -14.47
N ARG A 370 -24.11 5.29 -13.71
CA ARG A 370 -23.09 4.25 -13.84
C ARG A 370 -23.13 3.53 -15.20
N PRO A 371 -24.27 2.95 -15.65
CA PRO A 371 -24.29 2.24 -16.94
C PRO A 371 -23.95 3.16 -18.12
N ALA A 372 -24.47 4.39 -18.11
CA ALA A 372 -24.21 5.37 -19.16
C ALA A 372 -22.73 5.78 -19.21
N ALA A 373 -22.09 6.00 -18.05
CA ALA A 373 -20.67 6.33 -17.98
C ALA A 373 -19.78 5.17 -18.47
N LEU A 374 -20.07 3.93 -18.07
CA LEU A 374 -19.36 2.73 -18.54
C LEU A 374 -19.47 2.54 -20.05
N ALA A 375 -20.67 2.70 -20.62
CA ALA A 375 -20.89 2.59 -22.06
C ALA A 375 -20.16 3.71 -22.82
N ARG A 376 -20.26 4.95 -22.34
CA ARG A 376 -19.59 6.11 -22.94
C ARG A 376 -18.07 6.02 -22.86
N PHE A 377 -17.52 5.49 -21.78
CA PHE A 377 -16.08 5.22 -21.68
C PHE A 377 -15.66 4.17 -22.70
N PHE A 378 -16.35 3.04 -22.75
CA PHE A 378 -16.03 1.98 -23.71
C PHE A 378 -16.08 2.51 -25.16
N ALA A 379 -17.14 3.21 -25.56
CA ALA A 379 -17.28 3.75 -26.91
C ALA A 379 -16.18 4.75 -27.28
N ALA A 380 -15.67 5.53 -26.32
CA ALA A 380 -14.62 6.51 -26.58
C ALA A 380 -13.22 5.89 -26.72
N TRP A 381 -12.97 4.75 -26.07
CA TRP A 381 -11.62 4.16 -25.98
C TRP A 381 -11.55 2.69 -26.39
N SER A 382 -12.56 2.14 -27.07
CA SER A 382 -12.61 0.72 -27.48
C SER A 382 -11.45 0.28 -28.38
N HIS A 383 -10.79 1.23 -29.03
CA HIS A 383 -9.64 1.01 -29.90
C HIS A 383 -8.29 0.96 -29.14
N ASP A 384 -8.25 1.37 -27.87
CA ASP A 384 -7.04 1.36 -27.04
C ASP A 384 -7.10 0.20 -26.04
N GLU A 385 -6.34 -0.86 -26.32
CA GLU A 385 -6.37 -2.09 -25.54
C GLU A 385 -6.06 -1.87 -24.05
N LEU A 386 -5.07 -1.02 -23.75
CA LEU A 386 -4.61 -0.73 -22.38
C LEU A 386 -5.63 0.10 -21.62
N VAL A 387 -6.33 1.01 -22.29
CA VAL A 387 -7.42 1.77 -21.67
C VAL A 387 -8.62 0.88 -21.39
N ILE A 388 -8.93 -0.07 -22.28
CA ILE A 388 -9.99 -1.06 -22.04
C ILE A 388 -9.62 -2.03 -20.91
N ASP A 389 -8.34 -2.33 -20.67
CA ASP A 389 -7.94 -3.11 -19.50
C ASP A 389 -8.36 -2.40 -18.20
N LYS A 390 -8.22 -1.08 -18.13
CA LYS A 390 -8.69 -0.30 -16.97
C LYS A 390 -10.21 -0.35 -16.83
N TRP A 391 -10.94 -0.34 -17.95
CA TRP A 391 -12.41 -0.46 -17.95
C TRP A 391 -12.89 -1.81 -17.41
N PHE A 392 -12.22 -2.92 -17.75
CA PHE A 392 -12.50 -4.23 -17.14
C PHE A 392 -12.14 -4.23 -15.65
N ALA A 393 -10.97 -3.71 -15.29
CA ALA A 393 -10.48 -3.73 -13.91
C ALA A 393 -11.36 -2.92 -12.96
N LEU A 394 -11.85 -1.75 -13.38
CA LEU A 394 -12.77 -0.95 -12.57
C LEU A 394 -14.06 -1.72 -12.26
N GLN A 395 -14.66 -2.37 -13.26
CA GLN A 395 -15.89 -3.14 -13.05
C GLN A 395 -15.65 -4.38 -12.17
N ALA A 396 -14.50 -5.06 -12.35
CA ALA A 396 -14.13 -6.24 -11.59
C ALA A 396 -13.92 -5.95 -10.09
N ARG A 397 -13.49 -4.73 -9.76
CA ARG A 397 -13.21 -4.30 -8.38
C ARG A 397 -14.41 -3.72 -7.64
N SER A 398 -15.55 -3.55 -8.33
CA SER A 398 -16.76 -2.99 -7.74
C SER A 398 -17.26 -3.79 -6.54
N SER A 399 -17.47 -3.11 -5.42
CA SER A 399 -18.03 -3.69 -4.20
C SER A 399 -19.52 -4.01 -4.30
N LEU A 400 -20.20 -3.68 -5.40
CA LEU A 400 -21.64 -3.90 -5.54
C LEU A 400 -22.02 -5.40 -5.61
N PRO A 401 -23.19 -5.82 -5.07
CA PRO A 401 -23.59 -7.23 -5.03
C PRO A 401 -23.66 -7.93 -6.38
N ALA A 402 -23.98 -7.20 -7.45
CA ALA A 402 -24.08 -7.75 -8.81
C ALA A 402 -22.72 -8.02 -9.49
N THR A 403 -21.59 -7.62 -8.87
CA THR A 403 -20.26 -7.71 -9.48
C THR A 403 -19.86 -9.12 -9.91
N PRO A 404 -20.06 -10.20 -9.14
CA PRO A 404 -19.73 -11.56 -9.59
C PRO A 404 -20.42 -11.93 -10.91
N ARG A 405 -21.71 -11.61 -11.04
CA ARG A 405 -22.46 -11.81 -12.29
C ARG A 405 -21.89 -10.93 -13.41
N ARG A 406 -21.61 -9.66 -13.12
CA ARG A 406 -21.05 -8.73 -14.11
C ARG A 406 -19.71 -9.20 -14.64
N VAL A 407 -18.81 -9.69 -13.78
CA VAL A 407 -17.50 -10.22 -14.18
C VAL A 407 -17.67 -11.43 -15.10
N ARG A 408 -18.57 -12.35 -14.77
CA ARG A 408 -18.90 -13.50 -15.62
C ARG A 408 -19.43 -13.07 -17.00
N ASP A 409 -20.35 -12.09 -17.04
CA ASP A 409 -20.88 -11.55 -18.29
C ASP A 409 -19.77 -10.88 -19.13
N LEU A 410 -18.85 -10.16 -18.48
CA LEU A 410 -17.72 -9.51 -19.14
C LEU A 410 -16.74 -10.50 -19.79
N THR A 411 -16.68 -11.76 -19.33
CA THR A 411 -15.89 -12.80 -20.01
C THR A 411 -16.44 -13.22 -21.38
N ARG A 412 -17.65 -12.78 -21.73
CA ARG A 412 -18.31 -12.98 -23.03
C ARG A 412 -18.33 -11.70 -23.86
N HIS A 413 -17.78 -10.60 -23.32
CA HIS A 413 -17.74 -9.33 -24.02
C HIS A 413 -16.81 -9.43 -25.24
N PRO A 414 -17.15 -8.84 -26.41
CA PRO A 414 -16.32 -8.94 -27.62
C PRO A 414 -14.88 -8.46 -27.44
N ALA A 415 -14.66 -7.47 -26.56
CA ALA A 415 -13.33 -6.97 -26.23
C ALA A 415 -12.56 -7.85 -25.21
N PHE A 416 -13.15 -8.93 -24.69
CA PHE A 416 -12.50 -9.85 -23.77
C PHE A 416 -11.93 -11.07 -24.50
N GLU A 417 -10.61 -11.12 -24.62
CA GLU A 417 -9.90 -12.22 -25.24
C GLU A 417 -9.11 -13.02 -24.20
N ARG A 418 -9.51 -14.28 -23.97
CA ARG A 418 -8.83 -15.18 -23.01
C ARG A 418 -7.38 -15.48 -23.38
N LYS A 419 -7.02 -15.39 -24.67
CA LYS A 419 -5.65 -15.57 -25.15
C LYS A 419 -4.73 -14.41 -24.77
N ASN A 420 -5.28 -13.22 -24.50
CA ASN A 420 -4.53 -12.04 -24.09
C ASN A 420 -4.31 -12.05 -22.56
N PRO A 421 -3.08 -12.24 -22.07
CA PRO A 421 -2.83 -12.32 -20.64
C PRO A 421 -3.12 -11.01 -19.89
N ASN A 422 -2.99 -9.85 -20.56
CA ASN A 422 -3.31 -8.56 -19.94
C ASN A 422 -4.82 -8.46 -19.70
N ARG A 423 -5.62 -8.90 -20.68
CA ARG A 423 -7.07 -8.90 -20.56
C ARG A 423 -7.59 -9.84 -19.47
N VAL A 424 -7.01 -11.04 -19.37
CA VAL A 424 -7.32 -11.97 -18.27
C VAL A 424 -6.95 -11.36 -16.91
N ARG A 425 -5.78 -10.73 -16.78
CA ARG A 425 -5.39 -10.03 -15.54
C ARG A 425 -6.31 -8.86 -15.23
N ALA A 426 -6.71 -8.10 -16.23
CA ALA A 426 -7.57 -6.93 -16.11
C ALA A 426 -8.99 -7.28 -15.63
N LEU A 427 -9.51 -8.47 -15.94
CA LEU A 427 -10.83 -8.90 -15.48
C LEU A 427 -10.76 -9.93 -14.34
N VAL A 428 -10.21 -11.12 -14.62
CA VAL A 428 -10.16 -12.25 -13.68
C VAL A 428 -9.20 -11.96 -12.53
N GLY A 429 -7.99 -11.49 -12.85
CA GLY A 429 -7.00 -11.12 -11.84
C GLY A 429 -7.49 -9.96 -10.95
N ALA A 430 -8.06 -8.92 -11.56
CA ALA A 430 -8.58 -7.76 -10.85
C ALA A 430 -9.74 -8.11 -9.90
N PHE A 431 -10.63 -9.02 -10.29
CA PHE A 431 -11.71 -9.51 -9.43
C PHE A 431 -11.15 -10.32 -8.24
N THR A 432 -10.31 -11.30 -8.52
CA THR A 432 -9.84 -12.26 -7.51
C THR A 432 -8.87 -11.67 -6.48
N GLN A 433 -8.01 -10.74 -6.91
CA GLN A 433 -7.00 -10.13 -6.02
C GLN A 433 -7.46 -8.77 -5.49
N GLY A 434 -8.25 -8.03 -6.28
CA GLY A 434 -8.63 -6.66 -5.99
C GLY A 434 -10.04 -6.48 -5.39
N ASN A 435 -10.85 -7.53 -5.29
CA ASN A 435 -12.21 -7.46 -4.76
C ASN A 435 -12.41 -8.52 -3.67
N GLN A 436 -11.84 -8.29 -2.49
CA GLN A 436 -11.86 -9.24 -1.38
C GLN A 436 -13.29 -9.61 -0.97
N LEU A 437 -14.17 -8.60 -0.87
CA LEU A 437 -15.57 -8.78 -0.52
C LEU A 437 -16.30 -9.74 -1.48
N ARG A 438 -16.20 -9.52 -2.81
CA ARG A 438 -17.00 -10.27 -3.78
C ARG A 438 -16.35 -11.55 -4.26
N PHE A 439 -15.01 -11.65 -4.20
CA PHE A 439 -14.33 -12.91 -4.47
C PHE A 439 -14.57 -13.93 -3.35
N HIS A 440 -14.47 -13.48 -2.09
CA HIS A 440 -14.75 -14.29 -0.91
C HIS A 440 -16.21 -14.21 -0.45
N ASP A 441 -17.16 -14.03 -1.36
CA ASP A 441 -18.58 -14.08 -1.02
C ASP A 441 -18.94 -15.45 -0.41
N ALA A 442 -19.83 -15.46 0.59
CA ALA A 442 -20.19 -16.67 1.35
C ALA A 442 -20.79 -17.80 0.48
N SER A 443 -21.33 -17.47 -0.69
CA SER A 443 -21.82 -18.47 -1.66
C SER A 443 -20.71 -19.30 -2.32
N GLY A 444 -19.46 -18.85 -2.28
CA GLY A 444 -18.34 -19.46 -3.01
C GLY A 444 -18.38 -19.26 -4.52
N ALA A 445 -19.29 -18.43 -5.05
CA ALA A 445 -19.42 -18.18 -6.48
C ALA A 445 -18.14 -17.60 -7.10
N GLY A 446 -17.40 -16.77 -6.36
CA GLY A 446 -16.10 -16.24 -6.80
C GLY A 446 -15.04 -17.33 -6.96
N TYR A 447 -15.03 -18.33 -6.06
CA TYR A 447 -14.10 -19.46 -6.12
C TYR A 447 -14.40 -20.37 -7.31
N ALA A 448 -15.68 -20.71 -7.51
CA ALA A 448 -16.12 -21.52 -8.64
C ALA A 448 -15.78 -20.83 -9.98
N PHE A 449 -16.04 -19.52 -10.08
CA PHE A 449 -15.67 -18.72 -11.25
C PHE A 449 -14.16 -18.78 -11.54
N LEU A 450 -13.31 -18.60 -10.53
CA LEU A 450 -11.87 -18.66 -10.71
C LEU A 450 -11.40 -20.04 -11.16
N ALA A 451 -11.94 -21.11 -10.55
CA ALA A 451 -11.60 -22.46 -10.96
C ALA A 451 -12.06 -22.76 -12.40
N ASP A 452 -13.23 -22.29 -12.83
CA ASP A 452 -13.68 -22.43 -14.23
C ASP A 452 -12.69 -21.74 -15.20
N GLU A 453 -12.22 -20.53 -14.88
CA GLU A 453 -11.25 -19.81 -15.70
C GLU A 453 -9.87 -20.48 -15.68
N VAL A 454 -9.40 -21.00 -14.55
CA VAL A 454 -8.13 -21.77 -14.47
C VAL A 454 -8.21 -22.99 -15.38
N ILE A 455 -9.29 -23.79 -15.26
CA ILE A 455 -9.49 -25.00 -16.06
C ILE A 455 -9.56 -24.67 -17.56
N THR A 456 -10.23 -23.56 -17.91
CA THR A 456 -10.34 -23.10 -19.30
C THR A 456 -9.00 -22.62 -19.87
N LEU A 457 -8.18 -21.95 -19.06
CA LEU A 457 -6.93 -21.34 -19.50
C LEU A 457 -5.76 -22.33 -19.51
N ASP A 458 -5.79 -23.37 -18.68
CA ASP A 458 -4.66 -24.27 -18.47
C ASP A 458 -4.13 -24.92 -19.77
N PRO A 459 -4.97 -25.46 -20.69
CA PRO A 459 -4.46 -26.10 -21.91
C PRO A 459 -3.74 -25.12 -22.86
N GLY A 460 -4.14 -23.85 -22.86
CA GLY A 460 -3.59 -22.83 -23.77
C GLY A 460 -2.51 -21.95 -23.16
N ASN A 461 -2.53 -21.74 -21.84
CA ASN A 461 -1.57 -20.92 -21.12
C ASN A 461 -1.35 -21.41 -19.67
N PRO A 462 -0.65 -22.55 -19.49
CA PRO A 462 -0.34 -23.15 -18.19
C PRO A 462 0.24 -22.17 -17.17
N THR A 463 1.14 -21.28 -17.61
CA THR A 463 1.81 -20.32 -16.75
C THR A 463 0.86 -19.25 -16.21
N LEU A 464 -0.10 -18.81 -17.02
CA LEU A 464 -1.11 -17.86 -16.58
C LEU A 464 -2.12 -18.54 -15.65
N ALA A 465 -2.59 -19.73 -16.01
CA ALA A 465 -3.51 -20.52 -15.19
C ALA A 465 -2.93 -20.80 -13.79
N ALA A 466 -1.69 -21.27 -13.71
CA ALA A 466 -0.99 -21.52 -12.45
C ALA A 466 -0.88 -20.27 -11.56
N ARG A 467 -0.68 -19.08 -12.13
CA ARG A 467 -0.64 -17.82 -11.35
C ARG A 467 -2.01 -17.44 -10.80
N LEU A 468 -3.08 -17.76 -11.52
CA LEU A 468 -4.46 -17.47 -11.09
C LEU A 468 -4.92 -18.37 -9.94
N VAL A 469 -4.25 -19.48 -9.64
CA VAL A 469 -4.58 -20.36 -8.49
C VAL A 469 -4.32 -19.68 -7.14
N GLN A 470 -3.36 -18.75 -7.07
CA GLN A 470 -2.87 -18.14 -5.82
C GLN A 470 -3.97 -17.68 -4.84
N PRO A 471 -5.04 -16.98 -5.27
CA PRO A 471 -6.10 -16.54 -4.36
C PRO A 471 -6.87 -17.68 -3.67
N LEU A 472 -6.93 -18.89 -4.26
CA LEU A 472 -7.53 -20.06 -3.60
C LEU A 472 -6.59 -20.65 -2.54
N GLY A 473 -5.28 -20.44 -2.68
CA GLY A 473 -4.26 -20.97 -1.76
C GLY A 473 -4.20 -20.25 -0.41
N THR A 474 -4.88 -19.11 -0.25
CA THR A 474 -4.96 -18.38 1.03
C THR A 474 -6.02 -18.92 1.96
N TRP A 475 -6.64 -20.06 1.65
CA TRP A 475 -7.81 -20.60 2.34
C TRP A 475 -7.66 -20.64 3.86
N ARG A 476 -6.49 -21.04 4.38
CA ARG A 476 -6.18 -21.14 5.82
C ARG A 476 -6.43 -19.86 6.62
N ARG A 477 -6.46 -18.71 5.95
CA ARG A 477 -6.68 -17.41 6.56
C ARG A 477 -8.16 -17.06 6.74
N HIS A 478 -9.11 -17.84 6.23
CA HIS A 478 -10.53 -17.52 6.28
C HIS A 478 -11.30 -18.41 7.26
N ASP A 479 -12.58 -18.14 7.46
CA ASP A 479 -13.46 -18.98 8.28
C ASP A 479 -13.65 -20.41 7.72
N PRO A 480 -14.07 -21.39 8.54
CA PRO A 480 -14.18 -22.79 8.12
C PRO A 480 -15.09 -23.04 6.90
N ALA A 481 -16.15 -22.25 6.72
CA ALA A 481 -17.04 -22.43 5.57
C ALA A 481 -16.35 -22.01 4.28
N ARG A 482 -15.68 -20.85 4.28
CA ARG A 482 -14.86 -20.39 3.15
C ARG A 482 -13.67 -21.32 2.87
N GLN A 483 -13.03 -21.87 3.91
CA GLN A 483 -11.97 -22.85 3.77
C GLN A 483 -12.43 -24.07 2.95
N ALA A 484 -13.55 -24.68 3.34
CA ALA A 484 -14.10 -25.84 2.65
C ALA A 484 -14.43 -25.52 1.18
N LEU A 485 -15.03 -24.35 0.91
CA LEU A 485 -15.37 -23.94 -0.45
C LEU A 485 -14.13 -23.76 -1.33
N MET A 486 -13.06 -23.11 -0.84
CA MET A 486 -11.81 -22.94 -1.60
C MET A 486 -11.08 -24.27 -1.82
N GLN A 487 -10.99 -25.11 -0.79
CA GLN A 487 -10.38 -26.44 -0.90
C GLN A 487 -11.10 -27.30 -1.93
N HIS A 488 -12.44 -27.31 -1.91
CA HIS A 488 -13.23 -28.02 -2.90
C HIS A 488 -12.90 -27.57 -4.33
N GLN A 489 -12.70 -26.27 -4.57
CA GLN A 489 -12.31 -25.78 -5.90
C GLN A 489 -10.87 -26.16 -6.28
N LEU A 490 -9.94 -26.18 -5.33
CA LEU A 490 -8.57 -26.68 -5.55
C LEU A 490 -8.59 -28.17 -5.92
N GLU A 491 -9.34 -28.99 -5.20
CA GLU A 491 -9.53 -30.42 -5.50
C GLU A 491 -10.17 -30.61 -6.88
N ARG A 492 -11.16 -29.78 -7.24
CA ARG A 492 -11.80 -29.79 -8.55
C ARG A 492 -10.81 -29.50 -9.68
N ILE A 493 -9.91 -28.54 -9.50
CA ILE A 493 -8.85 -28.26 -10.48
C ILE A 493 -7.87 -29.43 -10.55
N LEU A 494 -7.47 -29.98 -9.40
CA LEU A 494 -6.54 -31.11 -9.33
C LEU A 494 -7.06 -32.36 -10.04
N GLY A 495 -8.39 -32.57 -10.02
CA GLY A 495 -9.06 -33.71 -10.66
C GLY A 495 -9.20 -33.62 -12.18
N ILE A 496 -8.74 -32.54 -12.83
CA ILE A 496 -8.83 -32.40 -14.29
C ILE A 496 -7.84 -33.35 -14.99
N PRO A 497 -8.30 -34.16 -15.97
CA PRO A 497 -7.40 -34.95 -16.82
C PRO A 497 -6.41 -34.06 -17.57
N ASP A 498 -5.17 -34.52 -17.69
CA ASP A 498 -4.09 -33.82 -18.41
C ASP A 498 -3.77 -32.40 -17.88
N LEU A 499 -4.04 -32.14 -16.58
CA LEU A 499 -3.68 -30.89 -15.93
C LEU A 499 -2.18 -30.59 -16.12
N SER A 500 -1.87 -29.37 -16.55
CA SER A 500 -0.50 -28.98 -16.79
C SER A 500 0.36 -29.07 -15.52
N LYS A 501 1.65 -29.41 -15.68
CA LYS A 501 2.59 -29.49 -14.56
C LYS A 501 2.65 -28.21 -13.73
N ASN A 502 2.56 -27.04 -14.38
CA ASN A 502 2.60 -25.74 -13.71
C ASN A 502 1.40 -25.56 -12.77
N THR A 503 0.19 -25.87 -13.26
CA THR A 503 -1.03 -25.72 -12.46
C THR A 503 -1.12 -26.81 -11.39
N TYR A 504 -0.74 -28.05 -11.72
CA TYR A 504 -0.64 -29.13 -10.74
C TYR A 504 0.25 -28.75 -9.56
N GLU A 505 1.47 -28.25 -9.80
CA GLU A 505 2.40 -27.86 -8.74
C GLU A 505 1.79 -26.78 -7.83
N MET A 506 1.15 -25.78 -8.43
CA MET A 506 0.53 -24.69 -7.69
C MET A 506 -0.67 -25.13 -6.84
N VAL A 507 -1.53 -26.00 -7.38
CA VAL A 507 -2.70 -26.52 -6.66
C VAL A 507 -2.27 -27.49 -5.56
N ALA A 508 -1.37 -28.42 -5.85
CA ALA A 508 -0.85 -29.37 -4.87
C ALA A 508 -0.17 -28.66 -3.69
N LYS A 509 0.65 -27.63 -3.97
CA LYS A 509 1.26 -26.79 -2.93
C LYS A 509 0.24 -25.99 -2.13
N SER A 510 -0.89 -25.63 -2.71
CA SER A 510 -1.95 -24.88 -2.03
C SER A 510 -2.75 -25.76 -1.07
N LEU A 511 -2.95 -27.05 -1.42
CA LEU A 511 -3.64 -28.04 -0.59
C LEU A 511 -2.76 -28.60 0.53
N ALA A 512 -1.47 -28.83 0.26
CA ALA A 512 -0.47 -29.20 1.27
C ALA A 512 -0.28 -28.10 2.30
#